data_AF-A0A7S3YKB0-F1
#
_entry.id   AF-A0A7S3YKB0-F1
#
_cell.length_a   1.000
_cell.length_b   1.000
_cell.length_c   1.000
_cell.angle_alpha   90.00
_cell.angle_beta   90.00
_cell.angle_gamma   90.00
#
_symmetry.space_group_name_H-M   'P 1'
#
loop_
_entity.id
_entity.type
_entity.pdbx_description
1 polymer ?
#
loop_
_entity_poly.entity_id
_entity_poly.type
_entity_poly.pdbx_seq_one_letter_code
_entity_poly.pdbx_strand_id
1 'polypeptide(L)'
;MSAEGEMKTEATKQEVQTGQSEPVAPGGPEPDHNADKVNKGGAVPEDSQPIIVDKPDAETARQEMDTDKPKIDEPIAALTLYGFILVMSFVVMVEASIECDRANNCSDERGWAVTVSVISIICTGVAIALEMYTDVCSDIIGVIFAFFLLLLWSGGAGVLTFRAPFTATGNGYFASWLAWFASAYLVYSESPFLKRRVSEVFSAYVL
;
A
#
# COMPACT_ATOMS: atom_id res chain seq x y z
N MET A 1 21.69 -53.38 17.48
CA MET A 1 22.78 -52.49 17.98
C MET A 1 22.59 -51.17 17.24
N SER A 2 21.61 -50.32 17.58
CA SER A 2 21.36 -49.57 18.84
C SER A 2 22.50 -48.64 19.26
N ALA A 3 22.29 -47.35 19.01
CA ALA A 3 22.69 -46.17 19.80
C ALA A 3 22.10 -44.94 19.06
N GLU A 4 20.83 -44.57 19.29
CA GLU A 4 20.34 -43.65 20.32
C GLU A 4 21.08 -42.30 20.34
N GLY A 5 20.42 -41.29 19.78
CA GLY A 5 20.74 -39.88 19.94
C GLY A 5 19.66 -39.21 20.78
N GLU A 6 20.07 -38.47 21.81
CA GLU A 6 19.22 -37.56 22.57
C GLU A 6 19.90 -36.20 22.63
N MET A 7 19.31 -35.18 21.99
CA MET A 7 19.66 -33.78 22.18
C MET A 7 18.45 -33.10 22.82
N LYS A 8 18.64 -32.70 24.09
CA LYS A 8 17.60 -32.11 24.95
C LYS A 8 17.34 -30.65 24.57
N THR A 9 16.06 -30.34 24.38
CA THR A 9 15.51 -29.00 24.20
C THR A 9 15.43 -28.28 25.54
N GLU A 10 16.09 -27.12 25.66
CA GLU A 10 15.88 -26.17 26.76
C GLU A 10 14.64 -25.32 26.49
N ALA A 11 13.66 -25.38 27.39
CA ALA A 11 12.48 -24.52 27.39
C ALA A 11 12.62 -23.49 28.52
N THR A 12 12.77 -22.22 28.14
CA THR A 12 12.79 -21.09 29.07
C THR A 12 11.36 -20.63 29.39
N LYS A 13 11.14 -20.54 30.68
CA LYS A 13 9.96 -20.14 31.47
C LYS A 13 9.62 -18.65 31.28
N GLN A 14 8.33 -18.29 31.17
CA GLN A 14 7.82 -17.02 31.71
C GLN A 14 6.38 -17.16 32.23
N GLU A 15 6.24 -16.89 33.54
CA GLU A 15 5.02 -16.77 34.35
C GLU A 15 4.40 -15.37 34.14
N VAL A 16 3.10 -15.24 33.85
CA VAL A 16 1.97 -14.94 34.77
C VAL A 16 2.09 -13.61 35.55
N GLN A 17 1.16 -12.68 35.28
CA GLN A 17 0.35 -11.89 36.24
C GLN A 17 -0.70 -11.08 35.44
N THR A 18 -1.99 -11.43 35.42
CA THR A 18 -3.09 -11.14 36.38
C THR A 18 -3.21 -9.68 36.83
N GLY A 19 -4.34 -9.04 36.47
CA GLY A 19 -5.19 -8.41 37.47
C GLY A 19 -5.66 -6.98 37.21
N GLN A 20 -6.97 -6.79 37.48
CA GLN A 20 -7.68 -5.57 37.88
C GLN A 20 -8.13 -4.60 36.78
N SER A 21 -9.34 -4.02 36.81
CA SER A 21 -10.64 -4.27 37.44
C SER A 21 -11.59 -3.19 36.90
N GLU A 22 -12.89 -3.44 36.92
CA GLU A 22 -14.04 -2.65 36.42
C GLU A 22 -14.23 -1.24 37.10
N PRO A 23 -15.45 -0.66 37.15
CA PRO A 23 -16.13 0.15 36.12
C PRO A 23 -16.53 1.55 36.66
N VAL A 24 -16.87 2.52 35.81
CA VAL A 24 -17.61 3.72 36.27
C VAL A 24 -18.67 4.11 35.24
N ALA A 25 -19.93 3.97 35.65
CA ALA A 25 -21.13 4.58 35.05
C ALA A 25 -21.55 5.80 35.92
N PRO A 26 -22.81 6.28 35.88
CA PRO A 26 -23.40 7.19 34.90
C PRO A 26 -23.88 8.51 35.57
N GLY A 27 -24.28 9.49 34.76
CA GLY A 27 -25.05 10.66 35.22
C GLY A 27 -24.98 11.77 34.18
N GLY A 28 -26.05 12.44 33.77
CA GLY A 28 -27.43 12.52 34.18
C GLY A 28 -28.07 13.65 33.34
N PRO A 29 -29.39 13.81 33.36
CA PRO A 29 -30.13 14.70 32.47
C PRO A 29 -30.26 16.12 33.06
N GLU A 30 -30.47 17.15 32.24
CA GLU A 30 -31.67 18.01 32.36
C GLU A 30 -31.81 19.03 31.21
N PRO A 31 -33.06 19.44 30.91
CA PRO A 31 -33.45 20.37 29.86
C PRO A 31 -33.58 21.81 30.39
N ASP A 32 -33.87 22.77 29.50
CA ASP A 32 -35.06 23.64 29.62
C ASP A 32 -34.94 24.98 28.89
N HIS A 33 -36.06 25.30 28.22
CA HIS A 33 -36.72 26.59 28.14
C HIS A 33 -35.93 27.88 27.83
N ASN A 34 -36.25 28.50 26.68
CA ASN A 34 -36.99 29.77 26.60
C ASN A 34 -37.21 30.14 25.13
N ALA A 35 -38.45 30.14 24.63
CA ALA A 35 -39.46 31.19 24.80
C ALA A 35 -39.12 32.50 24.07
N ASP A 36 -39.79 32.67 22.94
CA ASP A 36 -40.48 33.87 22.49
C ASP A 36 -40.06 35.21 23.12
N LYS A 37 -39.44 36.06 22.29
CA LYS A 37 -39.72 37.50 22.31
C LYS A 37 -40.02 37.99 20.91
N VAL A 38 -41.33 38.08 20.66
CA VAL A 38 -41.94 39.10 19.81
C VAL A 38 -41.43 40.46 20.27
N ASN A 39 -40.76 41.21 19.39
CA ASN A 39 -40.65 42.65 19.56
C ASN A 39 -41.04 43.39 18.28
N LYS A 40 -41.91 44.37 18.48
CA LYS A 40 -42.54 45.22 17.48
C LYS A 40 -41.57 46.35 17.12
N GLY A 41 -41.59 46.72 15.85
CA GLY A 41 -41.69 48.11 15.42
C GLY A 41 -40.44 48.98 15.50
N GLY A 42 -40.05 49.48 14.33
CA GLY A 42 -39.61 50.87 14.18
C GLY A 42 -38.11 51.10 14.25
N ALA A 43 -37.48 51.16 13.09
CA ALA A 43 -36.73 52.32 12.60
C ALA A 43 -35.91 51.87 11.40
N VAL A 44 -36.10 52.55 10.27
CA VAL A 44 -35.25 52.45 9.09
C VAL A 44 -33.99 53.27 9.39
N PRO A 45 -32.79 52.67 9.47
CA PRO A 45 -31.55 53.42 9.39
C PRO A 45 -31.18 53.52 7.91
N GLU A 46 -31.38 54.71 7.38
CA GLU A 46 -30.83 55.20 6.13
C GLU A 46 -29.30 55.32 6.31
N ASP A 47 -28.56 54.27 5.96
CA ASP A 47 -27.15 54.42 5.57
C ASP A 47 -26.74 53.28 4.63
N SER A 48 -27.06 53.49 3.35
CA SER A 48 -26.65 52.61 2.26
C SER A 48 -25.19 52.91 1.91
N GLN A 49 -24.27 52.45 2.75
CA GLN A 49 -22.87 52.35 2.34
C GLN A 49 -22.82 51.37 1.16
N PRO A 50 -22.26 51.75 0.00
CA PRO A 50 -22.11 50.83 -1.11
C PRO A 50 -21.21 49.68 -0.64
N ILE A 51 -21.75 48.45 -0.68
CA ILE A 51 -20.94 47.24 -0.56
C ILE A 51 -19.95 47.31 -1.72
N ILE A 52 -18.71 47.69 -1.42
CA ILE A 52 -17.59 47.53 -2.33
C ILE A 52 -17.40 46.03 -2.44
N VAL A 53 -18.01 45.44 -3.48
CA VAL A 53 -17.64 44.12 -3.96
C VAL A 53 -16.25 44.31 -4.52
N ASP A 54 -15.24 44.06 -3.69
CA ASP A 54 -13.86 44.00 -4.14
C ASP A 54 -13.81 43.03 -5.31
N LYS A 55 -13.49 43.59 -6.47
CA LYS A 55 -13.36 42.84 -7.71
C LYS A 55 -12.21 41.86 -7.46
N PRO A 56 -12.46 40.53 -7.48
CA PRO A 56 -11.41 39.57 -7.14
C PRO A 56 -10.20 39.83 -8.02
N ASP A 57 -9.07 40.04 -7.35
CA ASP A 57 -7.79 40.35 -7.97
C ASP A 57 -7.51 39.29 -9.04
N ALA A 58 -7.11 39.72 -10.23
CA ALA A 58 -6.82 38.82 -11.35
C ALA A 58 -5.71 37.78 -11.03
N GLU A 59 -4.99 37.99 -9.92
CA GLU A 59 -4.00 37.09 -9.36
C GLU A 59 -4.63 35.91 -8.59
N THR A 60 -5.70 36.15 -7.81
CA THR A 60 -6.50 35.12 -7.14
C THR A 60 -7.25 34.25 -8.16
N ALA A 61 -7.78 34.87 -9.23
CA ALA A 61 -8.42 34.13 -10.33
C ALA A 61 -7.43 33.29 -11.17
N ARG A 62 -6.13 33.61 -11.12
CA ARG A 62 -5.08 32.77 -11.74
C ARG A 62 -4.67 31.59 -10.85
N GLN A 63 -4.77 31.70 -9.53
CA GLN A 63 -4.42 30.60 -8.63
C GLN A 63 -5.45 29.47 -8.64
N GLU A 64 -6.72 29.74 -8.96
CA GLU A 64 -7.74 28.67 -9.07
C GLU A 64 -7.67 27.88 -10.39
N MET A 65 -6.96 28.37 -11.41
CA MET A 65 -6.91 27.74 -12.74
C MET A 65 -5.78 26.70 -12.90
N ASP A 66 -4.92 26.50 -11.89
CA ASP A 66 -3.75 25.60 -11.96
C ASP A 66 -3.86 24.34 -11.07
N THR A 67 -5.03 24.06 -10.49
CA THR A 67 -5.25 22.89 -9.62
C THR A 67 -6.34 21.94 -10.10
N ASP A 68 -6.44 21.73 -11.41
CA ASP A 68 -7.22 20.61 -11.94
C ASP A 68 -6.45 19.92 -13.07
N LYS A 69 -5.25 19.40 -12.73
CA LYS A 69 -4.62 18.40 -13.58
C LYS A 69 -5.56 17.18 -13.53
N PRO A 70 -6.15 16.78 -14.66
CA PRO A 70 -7.13 15.69 -14.66
C PRO A 70 -6.50 14.44 -14.05
N LYS A 71 -7.10 13.91 -12.99
CA LYS A 71 -6.76 12.64 -12.29
C LYS A 71 -6.84 11.38 -13.18
N ILE A 72 -6.86 11.54 -14.50
CA ILE A 72 -7.04 10.47 -15.50
C ILE A 72 -5.75 9.63 -15.64
N ASP A 73 -4.60 10.16 -15.19
CA ASP A 73 -3.29 9.52 -15.37
C ASP A 73 -2.93 8.52 -14.25
N GLU A 74 -3.54 8.63 -13.07
CA GLU A 74 -3.08 7.93 -11.86
C GLU A 74 -3.55 6.46 -11.72
N PRO A 75 -4.83 6.12 -11.96
CA PRO A 75 -5.29 4.72 -11.80
C PRO A 75 -4.74 3.79 -12.90
N ILE A 76 -4.40 4.34 -14.08
CA ILE A 76 -3.82 3.57 -15.18
C ILE A 76 -2.40 3.11 -14.82
N ALA A 77 -1.66 3.89 -14.04
CA ALA A 77 -0.28 3.56 -13.67
C ALA A 77 -0.21 2.36 -12.71
N ALA A 78 -1.01 2.34 -11.65
CA ALA A 78 -1.04 1.25 -10.68
C ALA A 78 -1.49 -0.07 -11.33
N LEU A 79 -2.60 -0.04 -12.09
CA LEU A 79 -3.11 -1.19 -12.83
C LEU A 79 -2.05 -1.76 -13.80
N THR A 80 -1.31 -0.87 -14.49
CA THR A 80 -0.22 -1.27 -15.40
C THR A 80 0.90 -1.98 -14.63
N LEU A 81 1.26 -1.49 -13.43
CA LEU A 81 2.29 -2.11 -12.60
C LEU A 81 1.84 -3.47 -12.06
N TYR A 82 0.61 -3.60 -11.57
CA TYR A 82 0.06 -4.89 -11.17
C TYR A 82 0.04 -5.89 -12.32
N GLY A 83 -0.40 -5.44 -13.50
CA GLY A 83 -0.37 -6.27 -14.72
C GLY A 83 1.03 -6.71 -15.10
N PHE A 84 2.02 -5.82 -14.99
CA PHE A 84 3.42 -6.15 -15.26
C PHE A 84 3.97 -7.17 -14.26
N ILE A 85 3.72 -6.98 -12.96
CA ILE A 85 4.12 -7.93 -11.91
C ILE A 85 3.45 -9.28 -12.15
N LEU A 86 2.16 -9.32 -12.52
CA LEU A 86 1.43 -10.54 -12.82
C LEU A 86 2.09 -11.31 -13.98
N VAL A 87 2.44 -10.63 -15.07
CA VAL A 87 3.11 -11.26 -16.23
C VAL A 87 4.49 -11.81 -15.82
N MET A 88 5.29 -11.04 -15.10
CA MET A 88 6.60 -11.52 -14.62
C MET A 88 6.45 -12.70 -13.64
N SER A 89 5.43 -12.67 -12.79
CA SER A 89 5.11 -13.78 -11.88
C SER A 89 4.79 -15.05 -12.67
N PHE A 90 4.01 -14.94 -13.75
CA PHE A 90 3.68 -16.06 -14.62
C PHE A 90 4.92 -16.63 -15.31
N VAL A 91 5.82 -15.78 -15.82
CA VAL A 91 7.09 -16.23 -16.41
C VAL A 91 7.91 -17.02 -15.39
N VAL A 92 8.04 -16.51 -14.16
CA VAL A 92 8.76 -17.21 -13.07
C VAL A 92 8.10 -18.54 -12.74
N MET A 93 6.76 -18.60 -12.67
CA MET A 93 6.04 -19.84 -12.40
C MET A 93 6.31 -20.91 -13.46
N VAL A 94 6.30 -20.54 -14.75
CA VAL A 94 6.56 -21.47 -15.86
C VAL A 94 8.00 -21.98 -15.80
N GLU A 95 8.98 -21.08 -15.68
CA GLU A 95 10.40 -21.46 -15.61
C GLU A 95 10.71 -22.30 -14.37
N ALA A 96 10.12 -21.97 -13.21
CA ALA A 96 10.25 -22.75 -11.99
C ALA A 96 9.61 -24.14 -12.11
N SER A 97 8.47 -24.25 -12.79
CA SER A 97 7.80 -25.53 -13.03
C SER A 97 8.63 -26.44 -13.94
N ILE A 98 9.22 -25.88 -15.01
CA ILE A 98 10.13 -26.61 -15.90
C ILE A 98 11.34 -27.11 -15.12
N GLU A 99 11.89 -26.28 -14.22
CA GLU A 99 13.02 -26.69 -13.41
C GLU A 99 12.65 -27.79 -12.38
N CYS A 100 11.47 -27.72 -11.78
CA CYS A 100 10.97 -28.80 -10.91
C CYS A 100 10.84 -30.13 -11.67
N ASP A 101 10.36 -30.09 -12.92
CA ASP A 101 10.25 -31.25 -13.79
C ASP A 101 11.64 -31.81 -14.16
N ARG A 102 12.56 -30.96 -14.61
CA ARG A 102 13.93 -31.36 -14.96
C ARG A 102 14.69 -31.99 -13.80
N ALA A 103 14.51 -31.46 -12.59
CA ALA A 103 15.16 -31.96 -11.39
C ALA A 103 14.48 -33.20 -10.80
N ASN A 104 13.29 -33.59 -11.30
CA ASN A 104 12.41 -34.59 -10.69
C ASN A 104 12.15 -34.33 -9.18
N ASN A 105 12.26 -33.07 -8.75
CA ASN A 105 11.98 -32.64 -7.39
C ASN A 105 11.53 -31.18 -7.37
N CYS A 106 10.64 -30.86 -6.43
CA CYS A 106 10.12 -29.50 -6.24
C CYS A 106 10.13 -29.13 -4.76
N SER A 107 11.21 -29.47 -4.08
CA SER A 107 11.48 -29.08 -2.70
C SER A 107 12.34 -27.81 -2.64
N ASP A 108 12.52 -27.27 -1.44
CA ASP A 108 13.51 -26.23 -1.13
C ASP A 108 13.36 -24.97 -2.01
N GLU A 109 14.43 -24.50 -2.64
CA GLU A 109 14.41 -23.26 -3.42
C GLU A 109 13.55 -23.36 -4.68
N ARG A 110 13.44 -24.54 -5.29
CA ARG A 110 12.57 -24.77 -6.45
C ARG A 110 11.09 -24.67 -6.07
N GLY A 111 10.73 -25.31 -4.95
CA GLY A 111 9.39 -25.18 -4.38
C GLY A 111 9.07 -23.75 -3.96
N TRP A 112 10.05 -23.03 -3.39
CA TRP A 112 9.92 -21.60 -3.08
C TRP A 112 9.68 -20.76 -4.34
N ALA A 113 10.37 -21.02 -5.46
CA ALA A 113 10.19 -20.30 -6.71
C ALA A 113 8.77 -20.45 -7.30
N VAL A 114 8.18 -21.64 -7.22
CA VAL A 114 6.77 -21.85 -7.59
C VAL A 114 5.84 -21.14 -6.61
N THR A 115 6.11 -21.25 -5.31
CA THR A 115 5.25 -20.67 -4.26
C THR A 115 5.19 -19.15 -4.33
N VAL A 116 6.36 -18.48 -4.45
CA VAL A 116 6.46 -17.02 -4.51
C VAL A 116 5.73 -16.46 -5.73
N SER A 117 5.83 -17.15 -6.88
CA SER A 117 5.16 -16.74 -8.11
C SER A 117 3.66 -16.96 -8.06
N VAL A 118 3.18 -18.10 -7.53
CA VAL A 118 1.75 -18.37 -7.37
C VAL A 118 1.08 -17.40 -6.39
N ILE A 119 1.71 -17.14 -5.23
CA ILE A 119 1.22 -16.14 -4.27
C ILE A 119 1.11 -14.78 -4.97
N SER A 120 2.16 -14.36 -5.69
CA SER A 120 2.16 -13.09 -6.41
C SER A 120 1.05 -13.03 -7.48
N ILE A 121 0.83 -14.10 -8.26
CA ILE A 121 -0.25 -14.16 -9.28
C ILE A 121 -1.62 -14.01 -8.62
N ILE A 122 -1.88 -14.73 -7.53
CA ILE A 122 -3.17 -14.67 -6.84
C ILE A 122 -3.38 -13.27 -6.26
N CYS A 123 -2.39 -12.77 -5.54
CA CYS A 123 -2.42 -11.46 -4.92
C CYS A 123 -2.64 -10.36 -5.98
N THR A 124 -1.84 -10.33 -7.05
CA THR A 124 -1.96 -9.29 -8.09
C THR A 124 -3.24 -9.44 -8.91
N GLY A 125 -3.70 -10.67 -9.17
CA GLY A 125 -4.98 -10.91 -9.83
C GLY A 125 -6.18 -10.44 -9.00
N VAL A 126 -6.15 -10.67 -7.68
CA VAL A 126 -7.16 -10.14 -6.76
C VAL A 126 -7.10 -8.63 -6.70
N ALA A 127 -5.89 -8.03 -6.60
CA ALA A 127 -5.73 -6.59 -6.62
C ALA A 127 -6.36 -5.98 -7.87
N ILE A 128 -5.96 -6.44 -9.06
CA ILE A 128 -6.52 -6.01 -10.36
C ILE A 128 -8.05 -6.13 -10.36
N ALA A 129 -8.59 -7.28 -9.93
CA ALA A 129 -10.03 -7.48 -9.89
C ALA A 129 -10.71 -6.47 -8.95
N LEU A 130 -10.15 -6.22 -7.76
CA LEU A 130 -10.67 -5.24 -6.81
C LEU A 130 -10.62 -3.82 -7.37
N GLU A 131 -9.55 -3.43 -8.06
CA GLU A 131 -9.45 -2.11 -8.71
C GLU A 131 -10.50 -1.94 -9.81
N MET A 132 -10.86 -3.03 -10.51
CA MET A 132 -11.89 -3.00 -11.54
C MET A 132 -13.31 -2.79 -10.97
N TYR A 133 -13.57 -3.27 -9.75
CA TYR A 133 -14.91 -3.17 -9.13
C TYR A 133 -15.04 -2.00 -8.17
N THR A 134 -13.94 -1.55 -7.58
CA THR A 134 -13.91 -0.58 -6.48
C THR A 134 -12.64 0.26 -6.55
N ASP A 135 -12.72 1.54 -6.18
CA ASP A 135 -11.57 2.45 -6.16
C ASP A 135 -10.74 2.30 -4.85
N VAL A 136 -10.51 1.05 -4.42
CA VAL A 136 -9.86 0.69 -3.12
C VAL A 136 -8.36 1.03 -3.11
N CYS A 137 -7.82 1.42 -4.26
CA CYS A 137 -6.39 1.60 -4.53
C CYS A 137 -5.80 2.84 -3.88
N SER A 138 -6.62 3.82 -3.49
CA SER A 138 -6.16 5.04 -2.83
C SER A 138 -5.93 4.89 -1.31
N ASP A 139 -6.27 3.73 -0.72
CA ASP A 139 -6.25 3.58 0.73
C ASP A 139 -4.98 2.91 1.25
N ILE A 140 -4.81 2.96 2.57
CA ILE A 140 -3.73 2.30 3.32
C ILE A 140 -3.52 0.82 2.91
N ILE A 141 -4.57 0.16 2.41
CA ILE A 141 -4.55 -1.21 1.91
C ILE A 141 -3.62 -1.36 0.70
N GLY A 142 -3.68 -0.45 -0.28
CA GLY A 142 -2.82 -0.47 -1.46
C GLY A 142 -1.34 -0.34 -1.09
N VAL A 143 -1.03 0.55 -0.14
CA VAL A 143 0.33 0.72 0.40
C VAL A 143 0.81 -0.55 1.09
N ILE A 144 0.02 -1.13 1.99
CA ILE A 144 0.37 -2.39 2.70
C ILE A 144 0.64 -3.50 1.68
N PHE A 145 -0.22 -3.60 0.67
CA PHE A 145 -0.11 -4.61 -0.37
C PHE A 145 1.13 -4.46 -1.24
N ALA A 146 1.47 -3.22 -1.63
CA ALA A 146 2.70 -2.92 -2.36
C ALA A 146 3.95 -3.31 -1.55
N PHE A 147 3.98 -3.01 -0.25
CA PHE A 147 5.07 -3.42 0.64
C PHE A 147 5.16 -4.94 0.78
N PHE A 148 4.02 -5.62 0.89
CA PHE A 148 3.97 -7.07 0.92
C PHE A 148 4.61 -7.67 -0.35
N LEU A 149 4.24 -7.19 -1.54
CA LEU A 149 4.83 -7.64 -2.80
C LEU A 149 6.33 -7.37 -2.86
N LEU A 150 6.79 -6.20 -2.40
CA LEU A 150 8.21 -5.88 -2.36
C LEU A 150 8.98 -6.83 -1.45
N LEU A 151 8.46 -7.16 -0.27
CA LEU A 151 9.10 -8.11 0.65
C LEU A 151 9.10 -9.53 0.08
N LEU A 152 7.98 -9.95 -0.49
CA LEU A 152 7.83 -11.25 -1.16
C LEU A 152 8.88 -11.41 -2.27
N TRP A 153 8.99 -10.42 -3.17
CA TRP A 153 9.95 -10.42 -4.25
C TRP A 153 11.39 -10.17 -3.81
N SER A 154 11.63 -9.55 -2.65
CA SER A 154 12.99 -9.44 -2.09
C SER A 154 13.52 -10.82 -1.70
N GLY A 155 12.68 -11.63 -1.04
CA GLY A 155 12.96 -13.03 -0.78
C GLY A 155 13.02 -13.86 -2.06
N GLY A 156 12.12 -13.59 -3.01
CA GLY A 156 12.10 -14.20 -4.34
C GLY A 156 13.39 -13.96 -5.12
N ALA A 157 13.66 -12.73 -5.56
CA ALA A 157 14.85 -12.39 -6.32
C ALA A 157 16.14 -12.78 -5.60
N GLY A 158 16.22 -12.59 -4.28
CA GLY A 158 17.36 -13.02 -3.47
C GLY A 158 17.61 -14.52 -3.52
N VAL A 159 16.64 -15.35 -3.12
CA VAL A 159 16.83 -16.81 -3.07
C VAL A 159 16.98 -17.38 -4.48
N LEU A 160 16.12 -16.96 -5.41
CA LEU A 160 16.04 -17.52 -6.76
C LEU A 160 17.32 -17.28 -7.57
N THR A 161 17.98 -16.14 -7.38
CA THR A 161 19.14 -15.75 -8.20
C THR A 161 20.49 -16.00 -7.56
N PHE A 162 20.58 -16.00 -6.23
CA PHE A 162 21.83 -16.26 -5.51
C PHE A 162 22.01 -17.72 -5.09
N ARG A 163 20.92 -18.50 -4.94
CA ARG A 163 20.99 -19.92 -4.57
C ARG A 163 20.55 -20.85 -5.68
N ALA A 164 19.27 -20.84 -6.02
CA ALA A 164 18.66 -21.70 -7.02
C ALA A 164 17.19 -21.26 -7.20
N PRO A 165 16.55 -21.53 -8.34
CA PRO A 165 17.11 -22.24 -9.50
C PRO A 165 17.79 -21.34 -10.54
N PHE A 166 17.61 -20.03 -10.48
CA PHE A 166 18.04 -19.10 -11.52
C PHE A 166 19.40 -18.49 -11.23
N THR A 167 20.44 -19.30 -10.99
CA THR A 167 21.81 -18.78 -10.75
C THR A 167 22.51 -18.35 -12.03
N ALA A 168 22.09 -18.90 -13.17
CA ALA A 168 22.49 -18.44 -14.49
C ALA A 168 21.48 -17.41 -15.03
N THR A 169 21.98 -16.45 -15.80
CA THR A 169 21.13 -15.47 -16.48
C THR A 169 20.20 -16.18 -17.48
N GLY A 170 18.91 -15.88 -17.40
CA GLY A 170 17.85 -16.45 -18.24
C GLY A 170 16.51 -15.79 -17.94
N ASN A 171 15.43 -16.32 -18.51
CA ASN A 171 14.09 -15.72 -18.37
C ASN A 171 13.67 -15.61 -16.89
N GLY A 172 13.81 -16.68 -16.11
CA GLY A 172 13.49 -16.68 -14.68
C GLY A 172 14.35 -15.70 -13.87
N TYR A 173 15.63 -15.54 -14.22
CA TYR A 173 16.52 -14.56 -13.60
C TYR A 173 16.01 -13.13 -13.81
N PHE A 174 15.78 -12.75 -15.07
CA PHE A 174 15.37 -11.39 -15.41
C PHE A 174 13.95 -11.10 -14.91
N ALA A 175 13.02 -12.05 -15.05
CA ALA A 175 11.65 -11.88 -14.57
C ALA A 175 11.60 -11.68 -13.05
N SER A 176 12.43 -12.38 -12.27
CA SER A 176 12.50 -12.22 -10.81
C SER A 176 12.95 -10.81 -10.42
N TRP A 177 13.98 -10.27 -11.08
CA TRP A 177 14.45 -8.91 -10.83
C TRP A 177 13.46 -7.85 -11.32
N LEU A 178 12.86 -8.05 -12.49
CA LEU A 178 11.86 -7.12 -13.03
C LEU A 178 10.61 -7.04 -12.13
N ALA A 179 10.16 -8.17 -11.58
CA ALA A 179 9.07 -8.20 -10.61
C ALA A 179 9.45 -7.46 -9.30
N TRP A 180 10.70 -7.59 -8.85
CA TRP A 180 11.21 -6.85 -7.70
C TRP A 180 11.25 -5.33 -7.94
N PHE A 181 11.82 -4.88 -9.06
CA PHE A 181 11.84 -3.45 -9.42
C PHE A 181 10.44 -2.87 -9.60
N ALA A 182 9.53 -3.61 -10.25
CA ALA A 182 8.14 -3.20 -10.40
C ALA A 182 7.45 -3.08 -9.05
N SER A 183 7.68 -4.01 -8.11
CA SER A 183 7.15 -3.95 -6.75
C SER A 183 7.71 -2.76 -5.97
N ALA A 184 9.00 -2.44 -6.14
CA ALA A 184 9.62 -1.28 -5.51
C ALA A 184 9.04 0.03 -6.06
N TYR A 185 8.82 0.10 -7.38
CA TYR A 185 8.19 1.26 -8.00
C TYR A 185 6.72 1.41 -7.61
N LEU A 186 6.01 0.29 -7.43
CA LEU A 186 4.64 0.29 -6.89
C LEU A 186 4.60 0.85 -5.46
N VAL A 187 5.54 0.47 -4.59
CA VAL A 187 5.64 1.09 -3.24
C VAL A 187 5.85 2.60 -3.32
N TYR A 188 6.68 3.06 -4.27
CA TYR A 188 6.88 4.48 -4.51
C TYR A 188 5.61 5.17 -5.06
N SER A 189 4.85 4.51 -5.94
CA SER A 189 3.60 5.07 -6.49
C SER A 189 2.49 5.14 -5.45
N GLU A 190 2.37 4.17 -4.56
CA GLU A 190 1.30 4.14 -3.57
C GLU A 190 1.60 4.97 -2.33
N SER A 191 2.87 5.11 -1.94
CA SER A 191 3.21 5.77 -0.66
C SER A 191 3.34 7.29 -0.80
N PRO A 192 2.40 8.09 -0.23
CA PRO A 192 2.52 9.54 -0.23
C PRO A 192 3.73 10.02 0.59
N PHE A 193 4.12 9.25 1.61
CA PHE A 193 5.28 9.56 2.44
C PHE A 193 6.59 9.48 1.62
N LEU A 194 6.79 8.40 0.86
CA LEU A 194 7.99 8.22 0.05
C LEU A 194 8.07 9.27 -1.06
N LYS A 195 6.96 9.56 -1.76
CA LYS A 195 6.92 10.62 -2.79
C LYS A 195 7.40 11.96 -2.24
N ARG A 196 6.91 12.37 -1.06
CA ARG A 196 7.29 13.63 -0.39
C ARG A 196 8.77 13.66 -0.02
N ARG A 197 9.29 12.58 0.57
CA ARG A 197 10.71 12.53 0.96
C ARG A 197 11.63 12.56 -0.24
N VAL A 198 11.30 11.84 -1.31
CA VAL A 198 12.09 11.86 -2.54
C VAL A 198 12.03 13.24 -3.18
N SER A 199 10.89 13.93 -3.19
CA SER A 199 10.78 15.28 -3.73
C SER A 199 11.55 16.32 -2.91
N GLU A 200 11.52 16.21 -1.58
CA GLU A 200 12.29 17.07 -0.66
C GLU A 200 13.79 16.90 -0.91
N VAL A 201 14.28 15.65 -0.95
CA VAL A 201 15.68 15.35 -1.22
C VAL A 201 16.07 15.85 -2.61
N PHE A 202 15.29 15.53 -3.64
CA PHE A 202 15.58 15.99 -5.00
C PHE A 202 15.69 17.52 -5.07
N SER A 203 14.76 18.24 -4.44
CA SER A 203 14.80 19.71 -4.38
C SER A 203 16.01 20.25 -3.61
N ALA A 204 16.48 19.55 -2.58
CA ALA A 204 17.61 19.96 -1.76
C ALA A 204 18.99 19.72 -2.41
N TYR A 205 19.08 18.78 -3.35
CA TYR A 205 20.36 18.38 -3.96
C TYR A 205 20.50 18.77 -5.44
N VAL A 206 19.40 19.09 -6.14
CA VAL A 206 19.40 19.36 -7.60
C VAL A 206 19.13 20.84 -7.93
N LEU A 207 18.64 21.65 -6.99
CA LEU A 207 18.49 23.10 -7.12
C LEU A 207 19.44 23.84 -6.18
#